data_AF-A0A9D5ZTH5-F1
#
_entry.id   AF-A0A9D5ZTH5-F1
#
_cell.length_a   1.000
_cell.length_b   1.000
_cell.length_c   1.000
_cell.angle_alpha   90.00
_cell.angle_beta   90.00
_cell.angle_gamma   90.00
#
_symmetry.space_group_name_H-M   'P 1'
#
loop_
_entity.id
_entity.type
_entity.pdbx_description
1 polymer ?
#
loop_
_entity_poly.entity_id
_entity_poly.type
_entity_poly.pdbx_seq_one_letter_code
_entity_poly.pdbx_strand_id
1 'polypeptide(L)'
;MITIGTAASANSGGGLTSDPIGTTLTFVTGEDLSSGCNGTNKLFATVNSFAANTTAVFMNGVAQRRGIDNDYIEVGNTAIEMNSAPKSTFELIINYTILS
;
A
#
# COMPACT_ATOMS: atom_id res chain seq x y z
N MET A 1 2.86 43.60 -5.65
CA MET A 1 3.24 42.19 -5.88
C MET A 1 2.77 41.43 -4.66
N ILE A 2 1.69 40.65 -4.77
CA ILE A 2 1.13 39.89 -3.64
C ILE A 2 1.72 38.48 -3.74
N THR A 3 2.47 38.08 -2.72
CA THR A 3 2.97 36.71 -2.56
C THR A 3 1.90 35.91 -1.82
N ILE A 4 1.35 34.89 -2.49
CA ILE A 4 0.42 33.93 -1.86
C ILE A 4 1.25 32.78 -1.33
N GLY A 5 1.36 32.66 0.00
CA GLY A 5 2.06 31.55 0.66
C GLY A 5 1.32 30.23 0.50
N THR A 6 2.05 29.15 0.30
CA THR A 6 1.52 27.78 0.30
C THR A 6 1.06 27.41 1.71
N ALA A 7 -0.24 27.27 1.92
CA ALA A 7 -0.75 26.77 3.19
C ALA A 7 -0.49 25.26 3.29
N ALA A 8 0.56 24.87 4.03
CA ALA A 8 0.66 23.54 4.60
C ALA A 8 -0.31 23.47 5.79
N SER A 9 -1.38 22.67 5.71
CA SER A 9 -2.18 22.36 6.89
C SER A 9 -1.43 21.33 7.73
N ALA A 10 -0.62 21.82 8.66
CA ALA A 10 -0.18 21.01 9.78
C ALA A 10 -1.34 20.95 10.78
N ASN A 11 -2.04 19.82 10.83
CA ASN A 11 -3.00 19.56 11.90
C ASN A 11 -2.21 19.24 13.19
N SER A 12 -1.82 20.28 13.91
CA SER A 12 -1.13 20.17 15.20
C SER A 12 -2.15 19.93 16.31
N GLY A 13 -2.36 18.65 16.66
CA GLY A 13 -3.33 18.27 17.68
C GLY A 13 -3.05 16.90 18.30
N GLY A 14 -1.85 16.71 18.85
CA GLY A 14 -1.50 15.52 19.64
C GLY A 14 0.00 15.47 19.88
N GLY A 15 0.44 15.72 21.11
CA GLY A 15 1.84 15.76 21.48
C GLY A 15 2.58 14.47 21.11
N LEU A 16 3.44 14.54 20.10
CA LEU A 16 4.47 13.54 19.87
C LEU A 16 5.61 13.87 20.82
N THR A 17 5.64 13.23 21.99
CA THR A 17 6.88 13.11 22.74
C THR A 17 7.87 12.43 21.80
N SER A 18 8.97 13.10 21.46
CA SER A 18 9.99 12.59 20.53
C SER A 18 10.43 11.19 20.97
N ASP A 19 9.98 10.16 20.25
CA ASP A 19 10.42 8.78 20.50
C ASP A 19 11.88 8.66 20.03
N PRO A 20 12.83 8.34 20.91
CA PRO A 20 14.23 8.30 20.55
C PRO A 20 14.57 6.92 19.97
N ILE A 21 14.12 6.60 18.76
CA ILE A 21 14.76 5.71 17.78
C ILE A 21 14.24 6.17 16.40
N GLY A 22 15.05 6.96 15.69
CA GLY A 22 14.70 7.50 14.37
C GLY A 22 14.78 6.46 13.26
N THR A 23 13.97 5.41 13.30
CA THR A 23 13.72 4.60 12.10
C THR A 23 12.81 5.38 11.17
N THR A 24 13.39 6.00 10.14
CA THR A 24 12.64 6.58 9.03
C THR A 24 11.93 5.45 8.29
N LEU A 25 10.65 5.25 8.60
CA LEU A 25 9.80 4.34 7.82
C LEU A 25 9.54 5.00 6.46
N THR A 26 10.01 4.36 5.39
CA THR A 26 9.69 4.79 4.03
C THR A 26 8.38 4.12 3.63
N PHE A 27 7.42 4.90 3.14
CA PHE A 27 6.08 4.42 2.82
C PHE A 27 5.79 4.56 1.33
N VAL A 28 5.24 3.51 0.73
CA VAL A 28 4.75 3.50 -0.65
C VAL A 28 3.23 3.61 -0.62
N THR A 29 2.71 4.57 -1.39
CA THR A 29 1.27 4.78 -1.59
C THR A 29 0.94 4.65 -3.07
N GLY A 30 -0.14 3.94 -3.40
CA GLY A 30 -0.71 3.99 -4.72
C GLY A 30 0.08 3.21 -5.77
N GLU A 31 0.85 2.19 -5.37
CA GLU A 31 1.52 1.36 -6.37
C GLU A 31 0.48 0.60 -7.17
N ASP A 32 0.50 0.81 -8.48
CA ASP A 32 -0.48 0.26 -9.42
C ASP A 32 -0.02 -1.10 -9.97
N LEU A 33 -0.78 -2.13 -9.63
CA LEU A 33 -0.56 -3.52 -10.05
C LEU A 33 -1.55 -3.95 -11.15
N SER A 34 -2.36 -3.03 -11.68
CA SER A 34 -3.50 -3.31 -12.56
C SER A 34 -3.10 -3.91 -13.90
N SER A 35 -1.86 -3.70 -14.35
CA SER A 35 -1.34 -4.28 -15.60
C SER A 35 -1.34 -5.81 -15.60
N GLY A 36 -1.31 -6.44 -14.42
CA GLY A 36 -1.39 -7.90 -14.26
C GLY A 36 -2.81 -8.46 -14.20
N CYS A 37 -3.85 -7.61 -14.14
CA CYS A 37 -5.24 -8.05 -14.00
C CYS A 37 -5.74 -8.65 -15.31
N ASN A 38 -6.13 -9.93 -15.31
CA ASN A 38 -6.66 -10.61 -16.51
C ASN A 38 -7.71 -11.69 -16.21
N GLY A 39 -8.21 -11.75 -14.98
CA GLY A 39 -9.18 -12.75 -14.51
C GLY A 39 -8.60 -14.14 -14.24
N THR A 40 -7.30 -14.34 -14.43
CA THR A 40 -6.61 -15.62 -14.15
C THR A 40 -5.37 -15.44 -13.27
N ASN A 41 -4.61 -14.36 -13.44
CA ASN A 41 -3.43 -14.07 -12.63
C ASN A 41 -3.83 -13.75 -11.19
N LYS A 42 -3.11 -14.35 -10.24
CA LYS A 42 -3.31 -14.16 -8.80
C LYS A 42 -2.09 -13.57 -8.11
N LEU A 43 -0.91 -13.70 -8.69
CA LEU A 43 0.34 -13.26 -8.09
C LEU A 43 0.76 -11.91 -8.66
N PHE A 44 1.00 -10.94 -7.79
CA PHE A 44 1.37 -9.58 -8.17
C PHE A 44 2.59 -9.16 -7.38
N ALA A 45 3.68 -8.84 -8.09
CA ALA A 45 4.93 -8.40 -7.48
C ALA A 45 4.88 -6.91 -7.19
N THR A 46 5.45 -6.51 -6.05
CA THR A 46 5.69 -5.10 -5.71
C THR A 46 7.08 -4.66 -6.19
N VAL A 47 7.23 -3.36 -6.47
CA VAL A 47 8.50 -2.76 -6.89
C VAL A 47 9.55 -2.83 -5.78
N ASN A 48 9.14 -2.56 -4.54
CA ASN A 48 10.02 -2.63 -3.37
C ASN A 48 9.60 -3.78 -2.45
N SER A 49 10.55 -4.26 -1.66
CA SER A 49 10.25 -5.18 -0.57
C SER A 49 9.43 -4.47 0.50
N PHE A 50 8.29 -5.03 0.88
CA PHE A 50 7.45 -4.53 1.98
C PHE A 50 7.79 -5.22 3.30
N ALA A 51 7.65 -4.47 4.40
CA ALA A 51 7.65 -5.04 5.74
C ALA A 51 6.39 -5.89 5.92
N ALA A 52 6.53 -7.08 6.50
CA ALA A 52 5.42 -8.02 6.67
C ALA A 52 4.25 -7.39 7.46
N ASN A 53 3.02 -7.73 7.07
CA ASN A 53 1.77 -7.23 7.63
C ASN A 53 1.51 -5.72 7.46
N THR A 54 2.27 -5.02 6.63
CA THR A 54 2.07 -3.59 6.37
C THR A 54 1.27 -3.30 5.09
N THR A 55 0.97 -4.32 4.29
CA THR A 55 0.26 -4.12 3.02
C THR A 55 -1.18 -3.65 3.25
N ALA A 56 -1.68 -2.80 2.36
CA ALA A 56 -3.09 -2.48 2.24
C ALA A 56 -3.44 -2.52 0.76
N VAL A 57 -4.23 -3.52 0.37
CA VAL A 57 -4.61 -3.77 -1.03
C VAL A 57 -6.03 -3.24 -1.25
N PHE A 58 -6.23 -2.55 -2.36
CA PHE A 58 -7.50 -1.96 -2.76
C PHE A 58 -7.85 -2.45 -4.16
N MET A 59 -9.08 -2.90 -4.33
CA MET A 59 -9.62 -3.32 -5.63
C MET A 59 -10.79 -2.41 -5.99
N ASN A 60 -10.65 -1.62 -7.04
CA ASN A 60 -11.61 -0.56 -7.41
C ASN A 60 -11.96 0.35 -6.21
N GLY A 61 -10.96 0.73 -5.41
CA GLY A 61 -11.13 1.53 -4.21
C GLY A 61 -11.67 0.78 -2.97
N VAL A 62 -12.05 -0.50 -3.09
CA VAL A 62 -12.52 -1.30 -1.95
C VAL A 62 -11.34 -2.01 -1.28
N ALA A 63 -11.18 -1.78 0.03
CA ALA A 63 -10.14 -2.44 0.81
C ALA A 63 -10.34 -3.97 0.82
N GLN A 64 -9.25 -4.70 0.60
CA GLN A 64 -9.19 -6.15 0.64
C GLN A 64 -8.61 -6.59 1.98
N ARG A 65 -9.13 -7.67 2.57
CA ARG A 65 -8.64 -8.22 3.84
C ARG A 65 -7.48 -9.17 3.60
N ARG A 66 -6.38 -8.96 4.32
CA ARG A 66 -5.22 -9.88 4.34
C ARG A 66 -5.54 -11.13 5.16
N GLY A 67 -5.11 -12.31 4.70
CA GLY A 67 -5.16 -13.58 5.43
C GLY A 67 -5.46 -14.77 4.50
N ILE A 68 -5.04 -15.97 4.92
CA ILE A 68 -5.16 -17.19 4.10
C ILE A 68 -6.60 -17.50 3.68
N ASP A 69 -7.56 -17.25 4.58
CA ASP A 69 -8.99 -17.43 4.35
C ASP A 69 -9.71 -16.13 3.94
N ASN A 70 -8.97 -15.05 3.66
CA ASN A 70 -9.51 -13.73 3.31
C ASN A 70 -9.35 -13.43 1.82
N ASP A 71 -9.09 -12.17 1.44
CA ASP A 71 -9.10 -11.74 0.05
C ASP A 71 -7.72 -11.89 -0.62
N TYR A 72 -6.63 -11.79 0.16
CA TYR A 72 -5.26 -11.97 -0.31
C TYR A 72 -4.29 -12.37 0.81
N ILE A 73 -3.13 -12.93 0.44
CA ILE A 73 -1.98 -13.16 1.31
C ILE A 73 -0.73 -12.43 0.83
N GLU A 74 0.21 -12.19 1.74
CA GLU A 74 1.57 -11.77 1.40
C GLU A 74 2.39 -13.03 1.02
N VAL A 75 3.11 -12.97 -0.10
CA VAL A 75 4.01 -14.03 -0.56
C VAL A 75 5.45 -13.51 -0.46
N GLY A 76 6.13 -13.91 0.61
CA GLY A 76 7.41 -13.31 0.98
C GLY A 76 7.25 -11.81 1.28
N ASN A 77 8.25 -11.02 0.89
CA ASN A 77 8.26 -9.58 1.10
C ASN A 77 8.09 -8.77 -0.19
N THR A 78 7.84 -9.42 -1.33
CA THR A 78 7.87 -8.76 -2.65
C THR A 78 6.67 -9.07 -3.52
N ALA A 79 5.68 -9.82 -3.00
CA ALA A 79 4.47 -10.12 -3.76
C ALA A 79 3.25 -10.31 -2.85
N ILE A 80 2.08 -10.12 -3.43
CA ILE A 80 0.81 -10.55 -2.88
C ILE A 80 0.19 -11.63 -3.78
N GLU A 81 -0.56 -12.55 -3.18
CA GLU A 81 -1.41 -13.49 -3.92
C GLU A 81 -2.88 -13.25 -3.57
N MET A 82 -3.68 -12.95 -4.59
CA MET A 82 -5.12 -12.75 -4.46
C MET A 82 -5.85 -14.10 -4.46
N ASN A 83 -6.78 -14.30 -3.52
CA ASN A 83 -7.58 -15.53 -3.49
C ASN A 83 -8.52 -15.63 -4.70
N SER A 84 -9.01 -14.50 -5.20
CA SER A 84 -9.77 -14.37 -6.45
C SER A 84 -9.01 -13.50 -7.45
N ALA A 85 -8.83 -14.00 -8.67
CA ALA A 85 -8.09 -13.28 -9.71
C ALA A 85 -8.89 -12.03 -10.17
N PRO A 86 -8.32 -10.81 -10.07
CA PRO A 86 -8.98 -9.59 -10.52
C PRO A 86 -9.13 -9.57 -12.05
N LYS A 87 -10.27 -9.07 -12.53
CA LYS A 87 -10.59 -8.97 -13.97
C LYS A 87 -9.81 -7.84 -14.63
N SER A 88 -9.60 -7.91 -15.94
CA SER A 88 -8.84 -6.89 -16.70
C SER A 88 -9.41 -5.48 -16.67
N THR A 89 -10.65 -5.30 -16.23
CA THR A 89 -11.26 -3.98 -16.04
C THR A 89 -11.11 -3.44 -14.61
N PHE A 90 -10.42 -4.17 -13.72
CA PHE A 90 -10.28 -3.79 -12.33
C PHE A 90 -8.96 -3.06 -12.08
N GLU A 91 -9.04 -2.04 -11.25
CA GLU A 91 -7.89 -1.34 -10.68
C GLU A 91 -7.45 -2.06 -9.40
N LEU A 92 -6.17 -2.43 -9.33
CA LEU A 92 -5.55 -3.06 -8.17
C LEU A 92 -4.40 -2.19 -7.69
N ILE A 93 -4.56 -1.61 -6.50
CA ILE A 93 -3.60 -0.69 -5.90
C ILE A 93 -3.13 -1.26 -4.56
N ILE A 94 -1.87 -1.03 -4.22
CA ILE A 94 -1.30 -1.39 -2.92
C ILE A 94 -0.57 -0.21 -2.26
N ASN A 95 -0.71 -0.13 -0.93
CA ASN A 95 0.14 0.69 -0.06
C ASN A 95 0.92 -0.21 0.89
N TYR A 96 2.14 0.18 1.29
CA TYR A 96 2.95 -0.59 2.24
C TYR A 96 4.13 0.22 2.81
N THR A 97 4.68 -0.25 3.93
CA THR A 97 5.95 0.25 4.45
C THR A 97 7.09 -0.54 3.81
N ILE A 98 8.12 0.14 3.32
CA ILE A 98 9.32 -0.52 2.77
C ILE A 98 10.07 -1.25 3.88
N LEU A 99 10.50 -2.47 3.62
CA LEU A 99 11.40 -3.23 4.48
C LEU A 99 12.79 -2.59 4.45
N SER A 100 13.24 -2.08 5.60
CA SER A 100 14.57 -1.48 5.81
C SER A 100 15.65 -2.52 6.09
#